data_AF-A0AAY4DRU7-F1
#
_entry.id   AF-A0AAY4DRU7-F1
#
_cell.length_a   1.000
_cell.length_b   1.000
_cell.length_c   1.000
_cell.angle_alpha   90.00
_cell.angle_beta   90.00
_cell.angle_gamma   90.00
#
_symmetry.space_group_name_H-M   'P 1'
#
loop_
_entity.id
_entity.type
_entity.pdbx_description
1 polymer ?
#
loop_
_entity_poly.entity_id
_entity_poly.type
_entity_poly.pdbx_seq_one_letter_code
_entity_poly.pdbx_strand_id
1 'polypeptide(L)'
;MAASLRGVGRMFCGTCSVFLRDVRKGCSTSRKTWTQTGFPCLMSTKLLHSTRPSWCENAASETLAAASRYKDAPWEYLQSEEYTERYGSNPVWSGYRRNHKGGIPPQKTRKTCIRGDKICGNPCPICRDPNIIVHYQNVKLLKQFISPHTGNVYDPTRTGVCMKQQKQLNGAIEAARDHGLLAFHVPHVEFSGEDYSNAHAAVGRTPPAPSLQAGEPWYPWYQRTEPDQLQLAKVRKLYRAYLK
;
A
#
# COMPACT_ATOMS: atom_id res chain seq x y z
N MET A 1 -2.50 -2.21 66.19
CA MET A 1 -3.91 -1.83 66.42
C MET A 1 -4.46 -1.26 65.12
N ALA A 2 -5.63 -1.78 64.69
CA ALA A 2 -6.58 -1.32 63.62
C ALA A 2 -5.98 -0.85 62.27
N ALA A 3 -6.17 -1.46 61.09
CA ALA A 3 -7.26 -2.17 60.40
C ALA A 3 -8.50 -1.30 60.06
N SER A 4 -8.82 -1.15 58.75
CA SER A 4 -10.14 -1.36 58.10
C SER A 4 -10.21 -0.66 56.70
N LEU A 5 -10.18 -1.39 55.56
CA LEU A 5 -11.30 -1.83 54.67
C LEU A 5 -11.95 -0.69 53.83
N ARG A 6 -11.81 -0.66 52.49
CA ARG A 6 -12.53 -1.38 51.39
C ARG A 6 -13.98 -0.93 51.10
N GLY A 7 -14.25 -0.68 49.81
CA GLY A 7 -15.56 -0.72 49.12
C GLY A 7 -15.47 0.08 47.81
N VAL A 8 -15.44 -0.45 46.57
CA VAL A 8 -16.24 -1.43 45.80
C VAL A 8 -17.63 -0.94 45.40
N GLY A 9 -17.88 -0.90 44.07
CA GLY A 9 -19.22 -0.98 43.43
C GLY A 9 -19.33 -0.23 42.09
N ARG A 10 -18.98 -0.86 40.95
CA ARG A 10 -19.86 -1.48 39.91
C ARG A 10 -20.65 -0.47 39.04
N MET A 11 -20.29 -0.32 37.76
CA MET A 11 -20.74 -1.07 36.56
C MET A 11 -22.10 -0.63 36.02
N PHE A 12 -22.11 -0.07 34.80
CA PHE A 12 -23.10 -0.45 33.78
C PHE A 12 -22.45 -0.61 32.41
N CYS A 13 -22.81 -1.74 31.82
CA CYS A 13 -22.50 -2.26 30.50
C CYS A 13 -23.37 -1.57 29.45
N GLY A 14 -22.80 -1.27 28.30
CA GLY A 14 -23.50 -0.80 27.11
C GLY A 14 -22.77 -1.30 25.86
N THR A 15 -22.94 -2.58 25.56
CA THR A 15 -22.50 -3.21 24.32
C THR A 15 -23.18 -2.56 23.12
N CYS A 16 -22.41 -1.93 22.22
CA CYS A 16 -22.88 -1.58 20.89
C CYS A 16 -22.39 -2.65 19.91
N SER A 17 -23.32 -3.48 19.49
CA SER A 17 -23.18 -4.60 18.57
C SER A 17 -22.69 -4.14 17.19
N VAL A 18 -21.64 -4.83 16.74
CA VAL A 18 -21.09 -4.83 15.39
C VAL A 18 -22.19 -5.25 14.40
N PHE A 19 -22.54 -4.37 13.45
CA PHE A 19 -23.28 -4.75 12.25
C PHE A 19 -22.32 -4.85 11.07
N LEU A 20 -21.84 -6.09 10.84
CA LEU A 20 -21.36 -6.53 9.54
C LEU A 20 -22.56 -6.57 8.58
N ARG A 21 -22.49 -5.83 7.48
CA ARG A 21 -23.32 -6.09 6.30
C ARG A 21 -22.39 -6.56 5.17
N ASP A 22 -22.41 -7.87 4.97
CA ASP A 22 -21.90 -8.53 3.77
C ASP A 22 -22.66 -8.04 2.54
N VAL A 23 -21.96 -7.33 1.65
CA VAL A 23 -22.44 -7.05 0.31
C VAL A 23 -22.18 -8.29 -0.54
N ARG A 24 -23.22 -9.11 -0.71
CA ARG A 24 -23.22 -10.23 -1.66
C ARG A 24 -23.08 -9.70 -3.09
N LYS A 25 -22.03 -10.20 -3.76
CA LYS A 25 -21.78 -10.08 -5.19
C LYS A 25 -22.89 -10.80 -5.96
N GLY A 26 -23.64 -10.06 -6.78
CA GLY A 26 -24.48 -10.62 -7.84
C GLY A 26 -23.64 -10.81 -9.10
N CYS A 27 -23.30 -12.06 -9.42
CA CYS A 27 -22.82 -12.47 -10.73
C CYS A 27 -24.05 -12.84 -11.58
N SER A 28 -24.43 -11.99 -12.54
CA SER A 28 -25.43 -12.35 -13.55
C SER A 28 -24.72 -12.69 -14.86
N THR A 29 -24.41 -13.98 -15.01
CA THR A 29 -24.14 -14.58 -16.30
C THR A 29 -25.48 -14.91 -16.94
N SER A 30 -25.92 -14.09 -17.90
CA SER A 30 -27.11 -14.35 -18.71
C SER A 30 -26.68 -14.69 -20.13
N ARG A 31 -26.85 -15.96 -20.48
CA ARG A 31 -26.71 -16.53 -21.82
C ARG A 31 -27.75 -15.88 -22.72
N LYS A 32 -27.32 -15.25 -23.81
CA LYS A 32 -28.22 -14.91 -24.91
C LYS A 32 -28.31 -16.11 -25.84
N THR A 33 -29.48 -16.74 -25.84
CA THR A 33 -29.88 -17.80 -26.75
C THR A 33 -30.01 -17.27 -28.17
N TRP A 34 -29.49 -18.06 -29.10
CA TRP A 34 -29.69 -17.92 -30.53
C TRP A 34 -31.15 -18.17 -30.91
N THR A 35 -31.68 -17.34 -31.80
CA THR A 35 -32.81 -17.71 -32.67
C THR A 35 -32.44 -17.33 -34.09
N GLN A 36 -32.30 -18.36 -34.93
CA GLN A 36 -32.12 -18.29 -36.37
C GLN A 36 -33.47 -18.00 -37.04
N THR A 37 -33.51 -17.05 -37.97
CA THR A 37 -34.49 -17.09 -39.07
C THR A 37 -33.90 -16.44 -40.33
N GLY A 38 -33.76 -17.25 -41.38
CA GLY A 38 -34.24 -16.95 -42.73
C GLY A 38 -33.54 -15.85 -43.55
N PHE A 39 -32.69 -16.32 -44.48
CA PHE A 39 -32.28 -15.70 -45.76
C PHE A 39 -33.47 -15.16 -46.61
N PRO A 40 -33.28 -14.19 -47.54
CA PRO A 40 -32.67 -14.52 -48.84
C PRO A 40 -31.66 -13.52 -49.43
N CYS A 41 -30.88 -14.10 -50.35
CA CYS A 41 -29.80 -13.58 -51.19
C CYS A 41 -30.31 -12.75 -52.38
N LEU A 42 -29.55 -11.72 -52.76
CA LEU A 42 -29.30 -11.12 -54.10
C LEU A 42 -28.87 -9.64 -53.88
N MET A 43 -27.87 -9.02 -54.51
CA MET A 43 -27.11 -9.26 -55.73
C MET A 43 -25.68 -8.67 -55.59
N SER A 44 -24.79 -9.23 -56.40
CA SER A 44 -23.47 -8.78 -56.85
C SER A 44 -23.22 -7.26 -56.87
N THR A 45 -22.02 -6.81 -56.47
CA THR A 45 -21.06 -6.15 -57.39
C THR A 45 -19.74 -5.70 -56.73
N LYS A 46 -18.65 -6.06 -57.43
CA LYS A 46 -17.34 -5.38 -57.56
C LYS A 46 -16.36 -5.42 -56.38
N LEU A 47 -15.45 -6.38 -56.51
CA LEU A 47 -14.04 -6.29 -56.13
C LEU A 47 -13.44 -4.94 -56.56
N LEU A 48 -12.99 -4.16 -55.58
CA LEU A 48 -11.92 -3.19 -55.75
C LEU A 48 -10.80 -3.64 -54.83
N HIS A 49 -9.78 -4.27 -55.42
CA HIS A 49 -8.48 -4.43 -54.78
C HIS A 49 -7.91 -3.02 -54.59
N SER A 50 -8.13 -2.45 -53.42
CA SER A 50 -7.36 -1.30 -52.96
C SER A 50 -6.12 -1.87 -52.27
N THR A 51 -5.01 -1.84 -52.98
CA THR A 51 -3.67 -2.02 -52.39
C THR A 51 -3.51 -0.91 -51.36
N ARG A 52 -3.81 -1.22 -50.10
CA ARG A 52 -3.46 -0.35 -48.97
C ARG A 52 -1.94 -0.22 -48.98
N PRO A 53 -1.37 1.00 -49.00
CA PRO A 53 0.05 1.17 -48.79
C PRO A 53 0.43 0.56 -47.44
N SER A 54 1.48 -0.28 -47.41
CA SER A 54 1.99 -0.93 -46.19
C SER A 54 2.62 0.05 -45.17
N TRP A 55 2.31 1.34 -45.29
CA TRP A 55 2.86 2.42 -44.48
C TRP A 55 2.01 2.69 -43.23
N CYS A 56 0.80 2.13 -43.12
CA CYS A 56 -0.08 2.33 -41.96
C CYS A 56 0.06 1.25 -40.86
N GLU A 57 0.69 0.11 -41.14
CA GLU A 57 0.91 -0.95 -40.14
C GLU A 57 2.15 -0.69 -39.27
N ASN A 58 3.13 0.04 -39.81
CA ASN A 58 4.34 0.42 -39.08
C ASN A 58 4.07 1.50 -38.02
N ALA A 59 3.17 2.46 -38.28
CA ALA A 59 2.89 3.56 -37.35
C ALA A 59 2.14 3.11 -36.08
N ALA A 60 1.25 2.12 -36.18
CA ALA A 60 0.53 1.54 -35.03
C ALA A 60 1.44 0.65 -34.17
N SER A 61 2.37 -0.06 -34.84
CA SER A 61 3.38 -0.90 -34.19
C SER A 61 4.46 -0.05 -33.50
N GLU A 62 4.87 1.07 -34.12
CA GLU A 62 5.76 2.07 -33.52
C GLU A 62 5.12 2.79 -32.34
N THR A 63 3.81 3.07 -32.35
CA THR A 63 3.14 3.71 -31.20
C THR A 63 2.97 2.76 -30.01
N LEU A 64 2.77 1.46 -30.23
CA LEU A 64 2.77 0.45 -29.16
C LEU A 64 4.19 0.15 -28.64
N ALA A 65 5.19 0.14 -29.51
CA ALA A 65 6.61 0.01 -29.13
C ALA A 65 7.14 1.27 -28.43
N ALA A 66 6.70 2.46 -28.84
CA ALA A 66 7.06 3.73 -28.22
C ALA A 66 6.48 3.88 -26.81
N ALA A 67 5.34 3.24 -26.51
CA ALA A 67 4.71 3.26 -25.19
C ALA A 67 5.53 2.55 -24.10
N SER A 68 6.69 1.97 -24.43
CA SER A 68 7.55 1.33 -23.42
C SER A 68 9.05 1.36 -23.65
N ARG A 69 9.60 2.24 -24.50
CA ARG A 69 11.05 2.28 -24.72
C ARG A 69 11.86 2.39 -23.41
N TYR A 70 11.33 3.11 -22.43
CA TYR A 70 11.99 3.38 -21.15
C TYR A 70 11.34 2.68 -19.94
N LYS A 71 10.49 1.66 -20.13
CA LYS A 71 9.83 0.99 -18.99
C LYS A 71 10.80 0.26 -18.08
N ASP A 72 11.76 -0.45 -18.68
CA ASP A 72 12.70 -1.29 -17.94
C ASP A 72 13.85 -0.47 -17.35
N ALA A 73 14.32 0.54 -18.09
CA ALA A 73 15.38 1.45 -17.68
C ALA A 73 14.94 2.92 -17.70
N PRO A 74 14.05 3.34 -16.77
CA PRO A 74 13.45 4.67 -16.83
C PRO A 74 14.42 5.84 -16.55
N TRP A 75 15.65 5.58 -16.10
CA TRP A 75 16.69 6.59 -15.96
C TRP A 75 17.32 7.02 -17.29
N GLU A 76 17.21 6.20 -18.35
CA GLU A 76 17.75 6.51 -19.67
C GLU A 76 17.04 7.70 -20.31
N TYR A 77 15.73 7.83 -20.08
CA TYR A 77 14.96 8.96 -20.60
C TYR A 77 15.48 10.30 -20.08
N LEU A 78 15.93 10.40 -18.83
CA LEU A 78 16.50 11.65 -18.30
C LEU A 78 17.88 11.99 -18.88
N GLN A 79 18.50 11.06 -19.60
CA GLN A 79 19.79 11.25 -20.26
C GLN A 79 19.64 11.46 -21.77
N SER A 80 18.43 11.29 -22.30
CA SER A 80 18.17 11.44 -23.72
C SER A 80 18.16 12.92 -24.13
N GLU A 81 18.45 13.15 -25.41
CA GLU A 81 18.30 14.45 -26.05
C GLU A 81 16.85 14.93 -26.01
N GLU A 82 15.87 14.03 -26.17
CA GLU A 82 14.43 14.32 -26.10
C GLU A 82 14.04 15.03 -24.80
N TYR A 83 14.60 14.59 -23.66
CA TYR A 83 14.33 15.21 -22.37
C TYR A 83 14.96 16.61 -22.29
N THR A 84 16.19 16.73 -22.80
CA THR A 84 16.95 17.99 -22.76
C THR A 84 16.29 19.06 -23.63
N GLU A 85 15.81 18.72 -24.83
CA GLU A 85 15.09 19.67 -25.70
C GLU A 85 13.78 20.14 -25.06
N ARG A 86 13.07 19.24 -24.38
CA ARG A 86 11.75 19.53 -23.80
C ARG A 86 11.81 20.30 -22.48
N TYR A 87 12.75 19.95 -21.62
CA TYR A 87 12.84 20.46 -20.24
C TYR A 87 14.04 21.38 -20.00
N GLY A 88 15.11 21.20 -20.78
CA GLY A 88 16.39 21.87 -20.57
C GLY A 88 16.97 21.57 -19.19
N SER A 89 17.46 22.61 -18.53
CA SER A 89 18.02 22.56 -17.18
C SER A 89 16.98 22.65 -16.05
N ASN A 90 15.72 22.94 -16.38
CA ASN A 90 14.69 23.22 -15.39
C ASN A 90 14.07 21.91 -14.86
N PRO A 91 13.56 21.90 -13.61
CA PRO A 91 12.87 20.73 -13.08
C PRO A 91 11.56 20.49 -13.85
N VAL A 92 11.12 19.23 -13.90
CA VAL A 92 9.96 18.78 -14.68
C VAL A 92 8.69 19.59 -14.41
N TRP A 93 8.51 20.05 -13.17
CA TRP A 93 7.31 20.77 -12.72
C TRP A 93 7.36 22.29 -12.91
N SER A 94 8.47 22.86 -13.36
CA SER A 94 8.67 24.32 -13.51
C SER A 94 7.65 24.99 -14.45
N GLY A 95 7.39 24.40 -15.62
CA GLY A 95 6.44 24.93 -16.61
C GLY A 95 4.97 24.58 -16.33
N TYR A 96 4.64 24.10 -15.13
CA TYR A 96 3.29 23.65 -14.80
C TYR A 96 2.52 24.65 -13.94
N ARG A 97 1.33 25.03 -14.38
CA ARG A 97 0.40 25.88 -13.63
C ARG A 97 -0.96 25.21 -13.46
N ARG A 98 -1.46 25.20 -12.22
CA ARG A 98 -2.78 24.62 -11.88
C ARG A 98 -3.91 25.63 -12.06
N ASN A 99 -4.95 25.19 -12.74
CA ASN A 99 -6.21 25.94 -12.83
C ASN A 99 -7.02 25.71 -11.55
N HIS A 100 -7.27 26.78 -10.80
CA HIS A 100 -8.08 26.80 -9.59
C HIS A 100 -8.80 28.16 -9.48
N LYS A 101 -9.86 28.22 -8.67
CA LYS A 101 -10.63 29.45 -8.46
C LYS A 101 -9.96 30.32 -7.41
N GLY A 102 -9.84 31.62 -7.68
CA GLY A 102 -9.25 32.60 -6.76
C GLY A 102 -7.72 32.58 -6.74
N GLY A 103 -7.13 33.39 -5.86
CA GLY A 103 -5.67 33.48 -5.72
C GLY A 103 -5.04 32.38 -4.86
N ILE A 104 -5.81 31.77 -3.95
CA ILE A 104 -5.30 30.73 -3.04
C ILE A 104 -5.72 29.35 -3.57
N PRO A 105 -4.76 28.45 -3.89
CA PRO A 105 -5.08 27.12 -4.34
C PRO A 105 -5.66 26.25 -3.21
N PRO A 106 -6.44 25.20 -3.55
CA PRO A 106 -6.82 24.20 -2.57
C PRO A 106 -5.58 23.46 -2.06
N GLN A 107 -5.49 23.29 -0.73
CA GLN A 107 -4.36 22.69 -0.01
C GLN A 107 -4.11 21.22 -0.34
N LYS A 108 -5.05 20.57 -1.03
CA LYS A 108 -4.89 19.21 -1.56
C LYS A 108 -5.05 19.25 -3.06
N THR A 109 -4.17 18.53 -3.76
CA THR A 109 -4.31 18.32 -5.20
C THR A 109 -5.36 17.25 -5.50
N ARG A 110 -5.73 17.13 -6.77
CA ARG A 110 -6.66 16.07 -7.21
C ARG A 110 -6.09 14.68 -6.92
N LYS A 111 -6.97 13.70 -6.68
CA LYS A 111 -6.60 12.31 -6.38
C LYS A 111 -5.73 11.68 -7.49
N THR A 112 -6.23 11.70 -8.73
CA THR A 112 -5.55 11.14 -9.91
C THR A 112 -5.78 12.03 -11.13
N CYS A 113 -4.82 12.03 -12.07
CA CYS A 113 -4.98 12.66 -13.39
C CYS A 113 -5.59 11.69 -14.43
N ILE A 114 -5.20 10.43 -14.33
CA ILE A 114 -5.59 9.36 -15.25
C ILE A 114 -6.74 8.59 -14.58
N ARG A 115 -7.86 8.41 -15.30
CA ARG A 115 -9.04 7.66 -14.86
C ARG A 115 -9.41 6.65 -15.94
N GLY A 116 -9.00 5.39 -15.76
CA GLY A 116 -9.03 4.40 -16.84
C GLY A 116 -8.13 4.87 -17.98
N ASP A 117 -8.65 4.86 -19.21
CA ASP A 117 -7.92 5.28 -20.41
C ASP A 117 -7.95 6.80 -20.65
N LYS A 118 -8.70 7.55 -19.84
CA LYS A 118 -8.89 9.00 -20.05
C LYS A 118 -7.93 9.82 -19.18
N ILE A 119 -7.16 10.68 -19.85
CA ILE A 119 -6.31 11.69 -19.22
C ILE A 119 -7.11 12.98 -19.04
N CYS A 120 -6.98 13.64 -17.89
CA CYS A 120 -7.61 14.94 -17.67
C CYS A 120 -6.97 16.04 -18.53
N GLY A 121 -7.72 17.09 -18.88
CA GLY A 121 -7.24 18.11 -19.84
C GLY A 121 -5.97 18.87 -19.46
N ASN A 122 -5.76 19.15 -18.16
CA ASN A 122 -4.51 19.74 -17.66
C ASN A 122 -3.81 18.74 -16.71
N PRO A 123 -3.12 17.69 -17.22
CA PRO A 123 -2.51 16.61 -16.44
C PRO A 123 -1.32 17.09 -15.61
N CYS A 124 -0.90 16.28 -14.63
CA CYS A 124 0.22 16.66 -13.76
C CYS A 124 1.56 16.60 -14.52
N PRO A 125 2.65 17.24 -14.05
CA PRO A 125 3.96 17.21 -14.74
C PRO A 125 4.50 15.81 -15.02
N ILE A 126 4.20 14.84 -14.14
CA ILE A 126 4.56 13.42 -14.31
C ILE A 126 3.55 12.70 -15.21
N CYS A 127 2.27 13.06 -15.13
CA CYS A 127 1.19 12.35 -15.78
C CYS A 127 0.99 12.75 -17.25
N ARG A 128 1.54 13.91 -17.64
CA ARG A 128 1.46 14.43 -19.01
C ARG A 128 2.40 13.67 -19.95
N ASP A 129 3.53 13.19 -19.41
CA ASP A 129 4.57 12.52 -20.18
C ASP A 129 4.71 11.08 -19.70
N PRO A 130 4.32 10.09 -20.52
CA PRO A 130 4.37 8.69 -20.12
C PRO A 130 5.79 8.15 -19.93
N ASN A 131 6.79 8.81 -20.53
CA ASN A 131 8.21 8.45 -20.41
C ASN A 131 8.77 8.76 -19.02
N ILE A 132 8.13 9.65 -18.25
CA ILE A 132 8.54 9.97 -16.87
C ILE A 132 7.95 8.93 -15.93
N ILE A 133 8.72 7.89 -15.67
CA ILE A 133 8.34 6.80 -14.78
C ILE A 133 8.98 7.02 -13.40
N VAL A 134 8.15 7.01 -12.36
CA VAL A 134 8.60 7.13 -10.98
C VAL A 134 9.16 5.79 -10.50
N HIS A 135 10.47 5.71 -10.34
CA HIS A 135 11.20 4.54 -9.84
C HIS A 135 12.28 4.98 -8.85
N TYR A 136 12.60 4.12 -7.87
CA TYR A 136 13.61 4.40 -6.84
C TYR A 136 15.03 4.57 -7.42
N GLN A 137 15.33 3.88 -8.53
CA GLN A 137 16.63 3.99 -9.22
C GLN A 137 16.80 5.32 -9.96
N ASN A 138 15.70 6.06 -10.23
CA ASN A 138 15.72 7.32 -10.97
C ASN A 138 16.12 8.50 -10.08
N VAL A 139 17.33 8.47 -9.55
CA VAL A 139 17.86 9.47 -8.63
C VAL A 139 17.79 10.89 -9.22
N LYS A 140 18.08 11.04 -10.53
CA LYS A 140 18.03 12.33 -11.24
C LYS A 140 16.62 12.94 -11.23
N LEU A 141 15.58 12.12 -11.35
CA LEU A 141 14.18 12.57 -11.29
C LEU A 141 13.79 12.90 -9.85
N LEU A 142 14.05 11.98 -8.91
CA LEU A 142 13.63 12.13 -7.52
C LEU A 142 14.26 13.36 -6.85
N LYS A 143 15.52 13.67 -7.16
CA LYS A 143 16.21 14.88 -6.68
C LYS A 143 15.46 16.18 -7.02
N GLN A 144 14.73 16.24 -8.14
CA GLN A 144 13.97 17.44 -8.53
C GLN A 144 12.77 17.71 -7.62
N PHE A 145 12.27 16.69 -6.92
CA PHE A 145 11.13 16.77 -6.01
C PHE A 145 11.57 16.97 -4.53
N ILE A 146 12.88 17.08 -4.29
CA ILE A 146 13.48 17.25 -2.97
C ILE A 146 14.11 18.65 -2.87
N SER A 147 13.99 19.29 -1.72
CA SER A 147 14.71 20.52 -1.40
C SER A 147 16.21 20.25 -1.30
N PRO A 148 17.09 20.94 -2.06
CA PRO A 148 18.53 20.71 -2.02
C PRO A 148 19.14 21.07 -0.65
N HIS A 149 18.56 22.02 0.07
CA HIS A 149 19.07 22.49 1.37
C HIS A 149 18.49 21.71 2.55
N THR A 150 17.17 21.44 2.52
CA THR A 150 16.47 20.84 3.66
C THR A 150 16.41 19.32 3.57
N GLY A 151 16.52 18.74 2.36
CA GLY A 151 16.27 17.31 2.14
C GLY A 151 14.80 16.90 2.25
N ASN A 152 13.89 17.85 2.45
CA ASN A 152 12.45 17.60 2.54
C ASN A 152 11.82 17.50 1.14
N VAL A 153 10.87 16.58 0.99
CA VAL A 153 10.09 16.43 -0.25
C VAL A 153 9.13 17.61 -0.38
N TYR A 154 9.01 18.17 -1.58
CA TYR A 154 8.07 19.27 -1.84
C TYR A 154 6.61 18.81 -1.74
N ASP A 155 5.77 19.67 -1.15
CA ASP A 155 4.32 19.47 -1.11
C ASP A 155 3.72 19.49 -2.53
N PRO A 156 2.69 18.67 -2.81
CA PRO A 156 2.03 18.62 -4.11
C PRO A 156 1.38 19.96 -4.52
N THR A 157 1.12 20.89 -3.59
CA THR A 157 0.65 22.24 -3.91
C THR A 157 1.73 23.06 -4.64
N ARG A 158 3.00 22.84 -4.32
CA ARG A 158 4.16 23.48 -4.98
C ARG A 158 4.49 22.83 -6.32
N THR A 159 4.55 21.50 -6.37
CA THR A 159 4.95 20.76 -7.59
C THR A 159 3.79 20.53 -8.56
N GLY A 160 2.55 20.59 -8.08
CA GLY A 160 1.35 20.39 -8.87
C GLY A 160 1.04 18.94 -9.24
N VAL A 161 1.71 17.96 -8.62
CA VAL A 161 1.46 16.54 -8.86
C VAL A 161 0.14 16.07 -8.25
N CYS A 162 -0.48 15.04 -8.83
CA CYS A 162 -1.67 14.45 -8.22
C CYS A 162 -1.31 13.61 -6.99
N MET A 163 -2.26 13.42 -6.08
CA MET A 163 -2.00 12.70 -4.82
C MET A 163 -1.52 11.26 -5.02
N LYS A 164 -2.00 10.56 -6.06
CA LYS A 164 -1.49 9.22 -6.42
C LYS A 164 0.00 9.24 -6.74
N GLN A 165 0.42 10.18 -7.59
CA GLN A 165 1.83 10.30 -7.96
C GLN A 165 2.67 10.82 -6.78
N GLN A 166 2.14 11.71 -5.94
CA GLN A 166 2.83 12.11 -4.71
C GLN A 166 3.10 10.92 -3.80
N LYS A 167 2.11 10.03 -3.62
CA LYS A 167 2.30 8.81 -2.82
C LYS A 167 3.36 7.89 -3.43
N GLN A 168 3.37 7.75 -4.75
CA GLN A 168 4.38 6.96 -5.47
C GLN A 168 5.79 7.59 -5.36
N LEU A 169 5.89 8.93 -5.46
CA LEU A 169 7.14 9.66 -5.25
C LEU A 169 7.66 9.45 -3.82
N ASN A 170 6.82 9.63 -2.81
CA ASN A 170 7.24 9.44 -1.41
C ASN A 170 7.77 8.00 -1.19
N GLY A 171 7.03 6.98 -1.65
CA GLY A 171 7.48 5.59 -1.53
C GLY A 171 8.76 5.29 -2.32
N ALA A 172 8.94 5.89 -3.51
CA ALA A 172 10.16 5.73 -4.29
C ALA A 172 11.36 6.46 -3.65
N ILE A 173 11.15 7.62 -3.02
CA ILE A 173 12.18 8.37 -2.29
C ILE A 173 12.58 7.63 -1.03
N GLU A 174 11.62 7.10 -0.26
CA GLU A 174 11.87 6.26 0.91
C GLU A 174 12.68 5.02 0.51
N ALA A 175 12.23 4.27 -0.49
CA ALA A 175 12.96 3.11 -1.00
C ALA A 175 14.38 3.49 -1.48
N ALA A 176 14.55 4.62 -2.18
CA ALA A 176 15.87 5.08 -2.62
C ALA A 176 16.80 5.49 -1.47
N ARG A 177 16.25 5.98 -0.35
CA ARG A 177 17.01 6.24 0.89
C ARG A 177 17.40 4.93 1.56
N ASP A 178 16.48 3.98 1.65
CA ASP A 178 16.73 2.65 2.23
C ASP A 178 17.81 1.88 1.46
N HIS A 179 17.81 2.00 0.12
CA HIS A 179 18.84 1.42 -0.75
C HIS A 179 20.15 2.24 -0.79
N GLY A 180 20.22 3.40 -0.13
CA GLY A 180 21.41 4.26 -0.13
C GLY A 180 21.70 4.97 -1.45
N LEU A 181 20.75 5.01 -2.39
CA LEU A 181 20.90 5.72 -3.68
C LEU A 181 20.73 7.23 -3.53
N LEU A 182 19.94 7.66 -2.55
CA LEU A 182 19.74 9.07 -2.21
C LEU A 182 20.42 9.39 -0.87
N ALA A 183 21.32 10.37 -0.88
CA ALA A 183 21.89 10.93 0.33
C ALA A 183 20.84 11.74 1.11
N PHE A 184 20.81 11.54 2.43
CA PHE A 184 20.00 12.32 3.37
C PHE A 184 20.75 12.48 4.69
N HIS A 185 20.33 13.44 5.51
CA HIS A 185 20.94 13.68 6.81
C HIS A 185 20.47 12.63 7.82
N VAL A 186 21.42 11.84 8.34
CA VAL A 186 21.20 10.91 9.45
C VAL A 186 21.80 11.55 10.71
N PRO A 187 21.00 11.96 11.70
CA PRO A 187 21.55 12.50 12.93
C PRO A 187 22.30 11.40 13.70
N HIS A 188 23.43 11.77 14.30
CA HIS A 188 24.04 10.93 15.31
C HIS A 188 23.15 10.93 16.56
N VAL A 189 22.85 9.74 17.09
CA VAL A 189 22.06 9.57 18.31
C VAL A 189 22.95 8.90 19.34
N GLU A 190 23.20 9.58 20.45
CA GLU A 190 23.93 9.02 21.58
C GLU A 190 22.98 8.20 22.45
N PHE A 191 23.36 6.95 22.73
CA PHE A 191 22.63 6.06 23.63
C PHE A 191 23.22 6.15 25.05
N SER A 192 23.30 7.36 25.60
CA SER A 192 23.84 7.55 26.96
C SER A 192 22.79 7.20 28.01
N GLY A 193 23.06 6.23 28.89
CA GLY A 193 22.20 5.90 30.04
C GLY A 193 21.99 4.42 30.33
N GLU A 194 22.55 3.52 29.51
CA GLU A 194 22.45 2.07 29.72
C GLU A 194 23.80 1.48 30.08
N ASP A 195 23.85 0.67 31.14
CA ASP A 195 24.99 -0.21 31.39
C ASP A 195 24.93 -1.34 30.36
N TYR A 196 25.88 -1.40 29.44
CA TYR A 196 25.98 -2.45 28.41
C TYR A 196 26.41 -3.82 28.95
N SER A 197 26.00 -4.14 30.18
CA SER A 197 26.30 -5.41 30.82
C SER A 197 25.15 -6.40 30.62
N ASN A 198 25.45 -7.53 29.98
CA ASN A 198 24.50 -8.64 29.83
C ASN A 198 24.47 -9.55 31.08
N ALA A 199 24.81 -9.01 32.26
CA ALA A 199 24.90 -9.78 33.50
C ALA A 199 23.53 -10.08 34.14
N HIS A 200 22.49 -9.34 33.75
CA HIS A 200 21.15 -9.54 34.30
C HIS A 200 20.58 -10.91 33.89
N ALA A 201 20.00 -11.64 34.85
CA ALA A 201 19.49 -13.00 34.66
C ALA A 201 18.38 -13.11 33.60
N ALA A 202 17.70 -12.00 33.26
CA ALA A 202 16.69 -11.98 32.19
C ALA A 202 17.28 -12.14 30.78
N VAL A 203 18.51 -11.68 30.56
CA VAL A 203 19.23 -11.85 29.28
C VAL A 203 20.08 -13.13 29.31
N GLY A 204 20.62 -13.45 30.48
CA GLY A 204 21.37 -14.68 30.71
C GLY A 204 20.50 -15.94 30.73
N ARG A 205 21.15 -17.09 30.85
CA ARG A 205 20.46 -18.37 31.08
C ARG A 205 20.03 -18.43 32.55
N THR A 206 18.72 -18.52 32.79
CA THR A 206 18.21 -18.85 34.12
C THR A 206 18.34 -20.35 34.36
N PRO A 207 18.79 -20.77 35.56
CA PRO A 207 18.86 -22.19 35.89
C PRO A 207 17.45 -22.78 35.84
N PRO A 208 17.25 -23.92 35.14
CA PRO A 208 15.92 -24.51 34.99
C PRO A 208 15.43 -25.03 36.33
N ALA A 209 14.15 -24.76 36.64
CA ALA A 209 13.52 -25.28 37.83
C ALA A 209 13.50 -26.83 37.84
N PRO A 210 13.51 -27.48 39.01
CA PRO A 210 13.53 -28.94 39.10
C PRO A 210 12.38 -29.63 38.35
N SER A 211 11.17 -29.06 38.40
CA SER A 211 10.00 -29.57 37.65
C SER A 211 10.24 -29.55 36.15
N LEU A 212 10.89 -28.49 35.63
CA LEU A 212 11.24 -28.37 34.22
C LEU A 212 12.33 -29.39 33.81
N GLN A 213 13.29 -29.67 34.69
CA GLN A 213 14.31 -30.70 34.46
C GLN A 213 13.70 -32.12 34.45
N ALA A 214 12.70 -32.37 35.28
CA ALA A 214 11.97 -33.64 35.35
C ALA A 214 10.89 -33.80 34.25
N GLY A 215 10.61 -32.75 33.47
CA GLY A 215 9.53 -32.76 32.46
C GLY A 215 8.12 -32.67 33.05
N GLU A 216 7.99 -32.24 34.30
CA GLU A 216 6.72 -32.13 35.01
C GLU A 216 6.16 -30.70 34.96
N PRO A 217 4.83 -30.53 35.05
CA PRO A 217 4.23 -29.22 35.19
C PRO A 217 4.72 -28.51 36.47
N TRP A 218 4.76 -27.18 36.43
CA TRP A 218 5.25 -26.36 37.56
C TRP A 218 4.50 -26.62 38.87
N TYR A 219 3.19 -26.87 38.78
CA TYR A 219 2.37 -27.21 39.94
C TYR A 219 1.68 -28.57 39.75
N PRO A 220 1.54 -29.37 40.83
CA PRO A 220 0.93 -30.71 40.74
C PRO A 220 -0.52 -30.71 40.23
N TRP A 221 -1.29 -29.67 40.55
CA TRP A 221 -2.71 -29.57 40.18
C TRP A 221 -2.97 -29.24 38.70
N TYR A 222 -1.92 -29.01 37.91
CA TYR A 222 -2.03 -28.98 36.44
C TYR A 222 -2.23 -30.39 35.86
N GLN A 223 -1.78 -31.43 36.56
CA GLN A 223 -2.05 -32.80 36.16
C GLN A 223 -3.48 -33.17 36.53
N ARG A 224 -4.08 -34.07 35.73
CA ARG A 224 -5.39 -34.62 36.06
C ARG A 224 -5.26 -35.53 37.28
N THR A 225 -5.74 -35.06 38.43
CA THR A 225 -5.86 -35.85 39.66
C THR A 225 -7.23 -36.51 39.72
N GLU A 226 -7.29 -37.79 40.12
CA GLU A 226 -8.56 -38.44 40.43
C GLU A 226 -9.07 -37.97 41.80
N PRO A 227 -10.27 -37.35 41.87
CA PRO A 227 -10.80 -36.84 43.13
C PRO A 227 -11.34 -37.98 44.00
N ASP A 228 -11.30 -37.79 45.32
CA ASP A 228 -11.85 -38.73 46.28
C ASP A 228 -13.35 -39.00 46.05
N GLN A 229 -13.71 -40.28 46.11
CA GLN A 229 -15.06 -40.77 45.81
C GLN A 229 -16.11 -40.19 46.76
N LEU A 230 -15.76 -39.93 48.02
CA LEU A 230 -16.66 -39.30 48.98
C LEU A 230 -16.99 -37.85 48.59
N GLN A 231 -16.01 -37.11 48.07
CA GLN A 231 -16.21 -35.74 47.62
C GLN A 231 -17.00 -35.70 46.31
N LEU A 232 -16.73 -36.63 45.39
CA LEU A 232 -17.54 -36.82 44.19
C LEU A 232 -19.01 -37.12 44.54
N ALA A 233 -19.26 -37.99 45.53
CA ALA A 233 -20.61 -38.31 45.98
C ALA A 233 -21.35 -37.09 46.54
N LYS A 234 -20.67 -36.24 47.33
CA LYS A 234 -21.21 -34.97 47.82
C LYS A 234 -21.59 -34.03 46.67
N VAL A 235 -20.70 -33.86 45.68
CA VAL A 235 -20.94 -33.00 44.51
C VAL A 235 -22.09 -33.56 43.66
N ARG A 236 -22.12 -34.87 43.41
CA ARG A 236 -23.21 -35.55 42.68
C ARG A 236 -24.57 -35.38 43.38
N LYS A 237 -24.59 -35.43 44.71
CA LYS A 237 -25.80 -35.18 45.50
C LYS A 237 -26.27 -33.73 45.36
N LEU A 238 -25.35 -32.77 45.44
CA LEU A 238 -25.65 -31.33 45.35
C LEU A 238 -26.19 -30.94 43.96
N TYR A 239 -25.57 -31.44 42.90
CA TYR A 239 -25.91 -31.07 41.51
C TYR A 239 -26.75 -32.11 40.78
N ARG A 240 -27.40 -33.04 41.48
CA ARG A 240 -28.09 -34.22 40.92
C ARG A 240 -28.96 -33.95 39.67
N ALA A 241 -29.66 -32.82 39.62
CA ALA A 241 -30.57 -32.47 38.53
C ALA A 241 -29.87 -31.89 37.28
N TYR A 242 -28.59 -31.53 37.38
CA TYR A 242 -27.83 -30.79 36.35
C TYR A 242 -26.49 -31.45 36.00
N LEU A 243 -26.27 -32.70 36.44
CA LEU A 243 -25.09 -33.48 36.04
C LEU A 243 -25.20 -33.83 34.55
N LYS A 244 -24.07 -33.76 33.84
CA LYS A 244 -23.92 -34.21 32.45
C LYS A 244 -23.41 -35.64 32.41
#